data_AF-A0A420P1D7-F1
#
_entry.id   AF-A0A420P1D7-F1
#
_cell.length_a   1.000
_cell.length_b   1.000
_cell.length_c   1.000
_cell.angle_alpha   90.00
_cell.angle_beta   90.00
_cell.angle_gamma   90.00
#
_symmetry.space_group_name_H-M   'P 1'
#
loop_
_entity.id
_entity.type
_entity.pdbx_description
1 polymer ?
#
loop_
_entity_poly.entity_id
_entity_poly.type
_entity_poly.pdbx_seq_one_letter_code
_entity_poly.pdbx_strand_id
1 'polypeptide(L)'
;MDKSLIKARFDSRVQAGLVFYDQEQRLIEYLDGGLKFQFLLTSALARKPTIQTAGAQTQQDIELSQQKREGSDINTAGYEICHVGRTHVLVANKFCFANPHLMLLTSDGHQRQYEPLNRGDLTAAWSVLTTLGDDYVTFFNCGRDGGCSRLHKHMQLIPKPKDSFASFLDADGTKEPNVPFQWFYQHFGHSKPDMDDLVTVYSDLLKQATKVGEGRSEHADSSPPSAAVPHNFLLTQRWMVVLPRRRAAVNKEAGANAIGMMGVIAVATQSEIDGWIRLGPAAALTELGVSK
;
A
#
# COMPACT_ATOMS: atom_id res chain seq x y z
N MET A 1 13.51 -18.16 3.71
CA MET A 1 12.15 -17.96 3.18
C MET A 1 12.20 -18.29 1.69
N ASP A 2 11.17 -18.91 1.12
CA ASP A 2 11.19 -19.39 -0.28
C ASP A 2 10.00 -18.81 -1.06
N LYS A 3 10.26 -18.28 -2.26
CA LYS A 3 9.24 -17.62 -3.11
C LYS A 3 8.12 -18.58 -3.52
N SER A 4 8.47 -19.80 -3.89
CA SER A 4 7.49 -20.82 -4.31
C SER A 4 6.60 -21.23 -3.14
N LEU A 5 7.16 -21.35 -1.94
CA LEU A 5 6.41 -21.66 -0.72
C LEU A 5 5.46 -20.52 -0.33
N ILE A 6 5.90 -19.25 -0.42
CA ILE A 6 5.01 -18.09 -0.19
C ILE A 6 3.82 -18.15 -1.14
N LYS A 7 4.10 -18.36 -2.44
CA LYS A 7 3.06 -18.44 -3.47
C LYS A 7 2.12 -19.63 -3.24
N ALA A 8 2.64 -20.82 -2.94
CA ALA A 8 1.82 -22.00 -2.67
C ALA A 8 0.91 -21.81 -1.44
N ARG A 9 1.42 -21.18 -0.37
CA ARG A 9 0.62 -20.86 0.84
C ARG A 9 -0.43 -19.78 0.58
N PHE A 10 -0.17 -18.84 -0.33
CA PHE A 10 -1.17 -17.88 -0.77
C PHE A 10 -2.26 -18.58 -1.60
N ASP A 11 -1.86 -19.37 -2.60
CA ASP A 11 -2.76 -20.09 -3.50
C ASP A 11 -3.67 -21.06 -2.74
N SER A 12 -3.16 -21.77 -1.73
CA SER A 12 -3.97 -22.68 -0.91
C SER A 12 -5.11 -21.94 -0.17
N ARG A 13 -4.91 -20.67 0.18
CA ARG A 13 -5.94 -19.84 0.85
C ARG A 13 -6.96 -19.30 -0.12
N VAL A 14 -6.54 -19.01 -1.37
CA VAL A 14 -7.46 -18.70 -2.46
C VAL A 14 -8.34 -19.91 -2.76
N GLN A 15 -7.74 -21.09 -2.90
CA GLN A 15 -8.45 -22.36 -3.14
C GLN A 15 -9.42 -22.71 -1.99
N ALA A 16 -9.05 -22.42 -0.74
CA ALA A 16 -9.91 -22.61 0.43
C ALA A 16 -11.01 -21.53 0.58
N GLY A 17 -11.07 -20.53 -0.30
CA GLY A 17 -12.05 -19.44 -0.22
C GLY A 17 -11.84 -18.45 0.92
N LEU A 18 -10.70 -18.53 1.63
CA LEU A 18 -10.33 -17.60 2.70
C LEU A 18 -9.87 -16.25 2.11
N VAL A 19 -9.12 -16.31 1.02
CA VAL A 19 -8.64 -15.12 0.29
C VAL A 19 -9.45 -14.94 -0.97
N PHE A 20 -10.01 -13.75 -1.16
CA PHE A 20 -10.74 -13.39 -2.35
C PHE A 20 -9.80 -12.76 -3.38
N TYR A 21 -9.61 -13.46 -4.49
CA TYR A 21 -8.91 -12.96 -5.66
C TYR A 21 -9.77 -13.23 -6.89
N ASP A 22 -10.02 -12.19 -7.66
CA ASP A 22 -10.71 -12.26 -8.94
C ASP A 22 -9.70 -12.63 -10.04
N GLN A 23 -9.96 -13.67 -10.82
CA GLN A 23 -9.13 -14.08 -11.96
C GLN A 23 -9.51 -13.35 -13.25
N GLU A 24 -10.68 -12.72 -13.29
CA GLU A 24 -11.26 -12.06 -14.48
C GLU A 24 -11.16 -10.54 -14.40
N GLN A 25 -10.13 -10.05 -13.71
CA GLN A 25 -9.90 -8.62 -13.52
C GLN A 25 -9.71 -7.93 -14.87
N ARG A 26 -10.30 -6.74 -15.00
CA ARG A 26 -10.13 -5.91 -16.20
C ARG A 26 -9.23 -4.73 -15.89
N LEU A 27 -8.19 -4.58 -16.70
CA LEU A 27 -7.31 -3.43 -16.68
C LEU A 27 -7.81 -2.42 -17.73
N ILE A 28 -8.11 -1.21 -17.31
CA ILE A 28 -8.57 -0.12 -18.17
C ILE A 28 -7.54 1.00 -18.08
N GLU A 29 -6.92 1.33 -19.22
CA GLU A 29 -5.96 2.43 -19.29
C GLU A 29 -6.68 3.75 -19.55
N TYR A 30 -6.19 4.81 -18.92
CA TYR A 30 -6.74 6.15 -19.09
C TYR A 30 -5.62 7.19 -19.05
N LEU A 31 -5.66 8.16 -19.96
CA LEU A 31 -4.68 9.24 -20.02
C LEU A 31 -5.33 10.53 -19.53
N ASP A 32 -4.74 11.16 -18.53
CA ASP A 32 -5.19 12.45 -18.00
C ASP A 32 -4.00 13.35 -17.67
N GLY A 33 -4.01 14.59 -18.14
CA GLY A 33 -2.90 15.53 -17.91
C GLY A 33 -1.53 15.04 -18.40
N GLY A 34 -1.48 14.13 -19.37
CA GLY A 34 -0.24 13.49 -19.83
C GLY A 34 0.28 12.36 -18.92
N LEU A 35 -0.47 11.99 -17.89
CA LEU A 35 -0.17 10.88 -16.98
C LEU A 35 -1.01 9.66 -17.36
N LYS A 36 -0.34 8.51 -17.51
CA LYS A 36 -1.00 7.23 -17.78
C LYS A 36 -1.47 6.58 -16.48
N PHE A 37 -2.78 6.41 -16.36
CA PHE A 37 -3.46 5.72 -15.27
C PHE A 37 -3.92 4.32 -15.71
N GLN A 38 -4.08 3.46 -14.72
CA GLN A 38 -4.61 2.12 -14.85
C GLN A 38 -5.70 1.90 -13.80
N PHE A 39 -6.91 1.60 -14.24
CA PHE A 39 -7.98 1.15 -13.37
C PHE A 39 -8.06 -0.36 -13.41
N LEU A 40 -7.89 -1.00 -12.26
CA LEU A 40 -8.00 -2.44 -12.10
C LEU A 40 -9.36 -2.78 -11.51
N LEU A 41 -10.32 -3.13 -12.36
CA LEU A 41 -11.66 -3.51 -11.96
C LEU A 41 -11.69 -4.96 -11.48
N THR A 42 -12.09 -5.16 -10.22
CA THR A 42 -12.05 -6.49 -9.57
C THR A 42 -13.22 -6.68 -8.60
N SER A 43 -13.90 -7.82 -8.71
CA SER A 43 -14.98 -8.21 -7.81
C SER A 43 -14.49 -8.55 -6.39
N ALA A 44 -13.19 -8.80 -6.20
CA ALA A 44 -12.60 -9.08 -4.90
C ALA A 44 -12.77 -7.89 -3.93
N LEU A 45 -12.80 -6.66 -4.45
CA LEU A 45 -12.99 -5.46 -3.64
C LEU A 45 -14.45 -5.24 -3.24
N ALA A 46 -15.42 -5.68 -4.04
CA ALA A 46 -16.85 -5.59 -3.70
C ALA A 46 -17.21 -6.42 -2.47
N ARG A 47 -16.41 -7.44 -2.13
CA ARG A 47 -16.59 -8.28 -0.94
C ARG A 47 -16.04 -7.64 0.34
N LYS A 48 -15.34 -6.50 0.25
CA LYS A 48 -14.88 -5.79 1.45
C LYS A 48 -16.11 -5.35 2.25
N PRO A 49 -16.17 -5.66 3.56
CA PRO A 49 -17.28 -5.20 4.38
C PRO A 49 -17.32 -3.68 4.39
N THR A 50 -18.42 -3.13 3.89
CA THR A 50 -18.81 -1.74 4.09
C THR A 50 -19.49 -1.61 5.44
N ILE A 51 -19.57 -0.39 6.00
CA ILE A 51 -20.29 -0.12 7.25
C ILE A 51 -21.72 -0.67 7.23
N GLN A 52 -22.34 -0.75 6.04
CA GLN A 52 -23.69 -1.29 5.83
C GLN A 52 -23.77 -2.83 5.79
N THR A 53 -22.70 -3.54 5.42
CA THR A 53 -22.68 -5.02 5.32
C THR A 53 -22.07 -5.70 6.55
N ALA A 54 -21.57 -4.94 7.52
CA ALA A 54 -20.98 -5.44 8.76
C ALA A 54 -21.96 -6.24 9.65
N GLY A 55 -23.27 -6.19 9.39
CA GLY A 55 -24.30 -6.93 10.13
C GLY A 55 -24.47 -8.40 9.73
N ALA A 56 -23.85 -8.87 8.65
CA ALA A 56 -23.97 -10.25 8.16
C ALA A 56 -22.64 -11.03 8.31
N GLN A 57 -22.08 -11.05 9.52
CA GLN A 57 -20.89 -11.86 9.81
C GLN A 57 -21.28 -13.34 9.96
N THR A 58 -20.53 -14.24 9.32
CA THR A 58 -20.71 -15.68 9.49
C THR A 58 -20.19 -16.15 10.85
N GLN A 59 -20.68 -17.30 11.37
CA GLN A 59 -20.16 -17.91 12.61
C GLN A 59 -18.64 -18.10 12.58
N GLN A 60 -18.07 -18.39 11.41
CA GLN A 60 -16.64 -18.56 11.19
C GLN A 60 -15.87 -17.22 11.27
N ASP A 61 -16.47 -16.11 10.77
CA ASP A 61 -15.89 -14.76 10.96
C ASP A 61 -15.89 -14.36 12.44
N ILE A 62 -16.89 -14.78 13.22
CA ILE A 62 -17.00 -14.51 14.66
C ILE A 62 -15.94 -15.29 15.44
N GLU A 63 -15.77 -16.59 15.19
CA GLU A 63 -14.74 -17.43 15.85
C GLU A 63 -13.31 -16.98 15.50
N LEU A 64 -13.04 -16.68 14.22
CA LEU A 64 -11.74 -16.15 13.82
C LEU A 64 -11.49 -14.76 14.42
N SER A 65 -12.52 -13.92 14.60
CA SER A 65 -12.37 -12.58 15.17
C SER A 65 -11.93 -12.56 16.65
N GLN A 66 -12.11 -13.68 17.37
CA GLN A 66 -11.70 -13.84 18.77
C GLN A 66 -10.21 -14.15 18.92
N GLN A 67 -9.51 -14.53 17.85
CA GLN A 67 -8.07 -14.82 17.85
C GLN A 67 -7.18 -13.63 17.46
N LYS A 68 -7.69 -12.40 17.61
CA LYS A 68 -6.88 -11.21 17.33
C LYS A 68 -5.69 -11.14 18.28
N ARG A 69 -4.56 -10.76 17.72
CA ARG A 69 -3.37 -10.42 18.51
C ARG A 69 -3.71 -9.25 19.43
N GLU A 70 -3.17 -9.28 20.64
CA GLU A 70 -3.31 -8.17 21.58
C GLU A 70 -2.90 -6.84 20.93
N GLY A 71 -3.73 -5.81 21.11
CA GLY A 71 -3.50 -4.48 20.53
C GLY A 71 -3.85 -4.34 19.04
N SER A 72 -4.13 -5.43 18.33
CA SER A 72 -4.34 -5.44 16.88
C SER A 72 -5.81 -5.37 16.44
N ASP A 73 -6.09 -4.52 15.46
CA ASP A 73 -7.38 -4.48 14.75
C ASP A 73 -7.43 -5.38 13.50
N ILE A 74 -6.35 -6.13 13.24
CA ILE A 74 -6.23 -7.05 12.10
C ILE A 74 -6.28 -8.49 12.61
N ASN A 75 -7.25 -9.25 12.11
CA ASN A 75 -7.30 -10.69 12.34
C ASN A 75 -6.38 -11.40 11.35
N THR A 76 -5.34 -12.07 11.86
CA THR A 76 -4.41 -12.84 11.03
C THR A 76 -4.74 -14.31 10.95
N ALA A 77 -5.60 -14.84 11.83
CA ALA A 77 -5.81 -16.27 12.01
C ALA A 77 -6.22 -16.97 10.71
N GLY A 78 -5.41 -17.93 10.28
CA GLY A 78 -5.61 -18.68 9.04
C GLY A 78 -5.01 -18.02 7.81
N TYR A 79 -4.58 -16.75 7.89
CA TYR A 79 -3.93 -16.02 6.80
C TYR A 79 -2.40 -16.04 6.90
N GLU A 80 -1.82 -16.56 7.98
CA GLU A 80 -0.37 -16.56 8.20
C GLU A 80 0.40 -17.38 7.17
N ILE A 81 1.34 -16.72 6.49
CA ILE A 81 2.26 -17.39 5.57
C ILE A 81 3.52 -17.79 6.33
N CYS A 82 4.21 -16.86 7.00
CA CYS A 82 5.40 -17.18 7.81
C CYS A 82 5.79 -16.01 8.72
N HIS A 83 6.67 -16.28 9.69
CA HIS A 83 7.35 -15.21 10.43
C HIS A 83 8.50 -14.64 9.60
N VAL A 84 8.70 -13.33 9.72
CA VAL A 84 9.82 -12.61 9.10
C VAL A 84 10.70 -12.06 10.23
N GLY A 85 11.80 -12.75 10.49
CA GLY A 85 12.60 -12.51 11.69
C GLY A 85 11.78 -12.75 12.96
N ARG A 86 12.06 -11.94 14.00
CA ARG A 86 11.34 -11.99 15.30
C ARG A 86 10.29 -10.91 15.45
N THR A 87 10.25 -9.95 14.54
CA THR A 87 9.47 -8.71 14.70
C THR A 87 8.26 -8.64 13.80
N HIS A 88 8.15 -9.49 12.76
CA HIS A 88 7.09 -9.40 11.77
C HIS A 88 6.45 -10.75 11.42
N VAL A 89 5.22 -10.69 10.91
CA VAL A 89 4.51 -11.81 10.31
C VAL A 89 4.08 -11.43 8.90
N LEU A 90 4.34 -12.32 7.94
CA LEU A 90 3.82 -12.22 6.58
C LEU A 90 2.51 -13.00 6.49
N VAL A 91 1.45 -12.34 6.03
CA VAL A 91 0.12 -12.94 5.86
C VAL A 91 -0.43 -12.65 4.47
N ALA A 92 -1.39 -13.45 4.02
CA ALA A 92 -2.17 -13.15 2.82
C ALA A 92 -3.17 -12.03 3.10
N ASN A 93 -3.32 -11.07 2.18
CA ASN A 93 -4.42 -10.12 2.24
C ASN A 93 -5.74 -10.84 1.95
N LYS A 94 -6.83 -10.55 2.66
CA LYS A 94 -8.14 -11.19 2.44
C LYS A 94 -8.80 -10.72 1.13
N PHE A 95 -8.58 -9.47 0.73
CA PHE A 95 -9.25 -8.85 -0.41
C PHE A 95 -8.22 -8.35 -1.42
N CYS A 96 -7.83 -9.25 -2.33
CA CYS A 96 -6.68 -9.08 -3.19
C CYS A 96 -7.06 -8.46 -4.54
N PHE A 97 -6.37 -7.39 -4.92
CA PHE A 97 -6.32 -6.92 -6.31
C PHE A 97 -5.03 -7.37 -7.02
N ALA A 98 -4.19 -8.16 -6.36
CA ALA A 98 -2.91 -8.63 -6.89
C ALA A 98 -2.67 -10.09 -6.48
N ASN A 99 -1.84 -10.80 -7.25
CA ASN A 99 -1.54 -12.20 -7.00
C ASN A 99 -0.01 -12.46 -6.96
N PRO A 100 0.59 -12.72 -5.79
CA PRO A 100 -0.02 -12.66 -4.47
C PRO A 100 -0.12 -11.22 -3.96
N HIS A 101 -1.15 -10.91 -3.17
CA HIS A 101 -1.22 -9.66 -2.39
C HIS A 101 -1.04 -9.98 -0.92
N LEU A 102 0.05 -9.50 -0.36
CA LEU A 102 0.55 -9.86 0.97
C LEU A 102 0.48 -8.66 1.90
N MET A 103 0.43 -8.93 3.21
CA MET A 103 0.61 -7.95 4.27
C MET A 103 1.75 -8.40 5.19
N LEU A 104 2.63 -7.47 5.54
CA LEU A 104 3.74 -7.68 6.46
C LEU A 104 3.46 -6.84 7.71
N LEU A 105 2.96 -7.49 8.76
CA LEU A 105 2.52 -6.84 9.99
C LEU A 105 3.63 -6.91 11.04
N THR A 106 3.70 -5.90 11.89
CA THR A 106 4.46 -6.02 13.14
C THR A 106 3.89 -7.15 14.00
N SER A 107 4.74 -7.83 14.76
CA SER A 107 4.29 -8.88 15.68
C SER A 107 3.66 -8.28 16.93
N ASP A 108 4.14 -7.10 17.33
CA ASP A 108 3.52 -6.26 18.35
C ASP A 108 2.30 -5.53 17.78
N GLY A 109 1.11 -5.93 18.24
CA GLY A 109 -0.17 -5.36 17.82
C GLY A 109 -0.36 -3.90 18.22
N HIS A 110 0.45 -3.37 19.14
CA HIS A 110 0.32 -2.00 19.64
C HIS A 110 0.99 -0.96 18.75
N GLN A 111 1.92 -1.36 17.86
CA GLN A 111 2.51 -0.43 16.91
C GLN A 111 1.46 0.08 15.94
N ARG A 112 1.46 1.39 15.72
CA ARG A 112 0.41 2.09 15.00
C ARG A 112 0.84 2.47 13.60
N GLN A 113 -0.15 2.47 12.71
CA GLN A 113 0.01 2.79 11.29
C GLN A 113 0.40 4.25 11.05
N TYR A 114 0.28 5.14 12.04
CA TYR A 114 0.76 6.52 11.99
C TYR A 114 2.20 6.69 12.50
N GLU A 115 2.84 5.62 12.99
CA GLU A 115 4.25 5.64 13.36
C GLU A 115 5.12 5.49 12.10
N PRO A 116 6.25 6.22 11.99
CA PRO A 116 7.16 6.07 10.87
C PRO A 116 7.77 4.67 10.82
N LEU A 117 8.18 4.22 9.63
CA LEU A 117 8.90 2.96 9.51
C LEU A 117 10.23 3.04 10.26
N ASN A 118 10.57 1.99 11.01
CA ASN A 118 11.84 1.86 11.70
C ASN A 118 12.75 0.86 10.98
N ARG A 119 13.98 0.69 11.48
CA ARG A 119 14.95 -0.27 10.93
C ARG A 119 14.41 -1.69 10.84
N GLY A 120 13.65 -2.14 11.84
CA GLY A 120 13.06 -3.47 11.87
C GLY A 120 12.04 -3.67 10.76
N ASP A 121 11.23 -2.66 10.48
CA ASP A 121 10.25 -2.65 9.39
C ASP A 121 10.95 -2.73 8.02
N LEU A 122 11.95 -1.86 7.79
CA LEU A 122 12.72 -1.84 6.56
C LEU A 122 13.51 -3.15 6.35
N THR A 123 14.06 -3.73 7.43
CA THR A 123 14.74 -5.03 7.39
C THR A 123 13.78 -6.14 6.98
N ALA A 124 12.58 -6.18 7.56
CA ALA A 124 11.58 -7.18 7.21
C ALA A 124 11.10 -7.01 5.76
N ALA A 125 10.80 -5.78 5.32
CA ALA A 125 10.40 -5.48 3.96
C ALA A 125 11.48 -5.89 2.95
N TRP A 126 12.74 -5.52 3.20
CA TRP A 126 13.87 -5.85 2.33
C TRP A 126 14.11 -7.35 2.24
N SER A 127 13.97 -8.08 3.35
CA SER A 127 14.10 -9.54 3.37
C SER A 127 13.04 -10.23 2.50
N VAL A 128 11.78 -9.79 2.58
CA VAL A 128 10.70 -10.36 1.75
C VAL A 128 10.88 -9.95 0.28
N LEU A 129 11.23 -8.70 -0.02
CA LEU A 129 11.53 -8.25 -1.40
C LEU A 129 12.70 -9.01 -2.01
N THR A 130 13.75 -9.28 -1.24
CA THR A 130 14.90 -10.09 -1.69
C THR A 130 14.47 -11.51 -2.04
N THR A 131 13.53 -12.07 -1.28
CA THR A 131 12.96 -13.40 -1.55
C THR A 131 12.06 -13.42 -2.78
N LEU A 132 11.23 -12.39 -2.97
CA LEU A 132 10.25 -12.34 -4.05
C LEU A 132 10.84 -11.89 -5.41
N GLY A 133 11.90 -11.09 -5.39
CA GLY A 133 12.59 -10.56 -6.57
C GLY A 133 12.13 -9.16 -6.99
N ASP A 134 12.70 -8.68 -8.11
CA ASP A 134 12.62 -7.28 -8.56
C ASP A 134 11.26 -6.85 -9.12
N ASP A 135 10.40 -7.83 -9.40
CA ASP A 135 9.03 -7.63 -9.88
C ASP A 135 8.03 -7.34 -8.76
N TYR A 136 8.49 -7.05 -7.55
CA TYR A 136 7.63 -6.76 -6.39
C TYR A 136 7.90 -5.37 -5.83
N VAL A 137 6.83 -4.78 -5.29
CA VAL A 137 6.89 -3.52 -4.55
C VAL A 137 6.28 -3.73 -3.18
N THR A 138 6.98 -3.24 -2.15
CA THR A 138 6.43 -3.08 -0.81
C THR A 138 5.90 -1.66 -0.67
N PHE A 139 4.75 -1.47 -0.05
CA PHE A 139 4.20 -0.16 0.21
C PHE A 139 3.59 -0.02 1.61
N PHE A 140 3.56 1.21 2.10
CA PHE A 140 3.04 1.58 3.40
C PHE A 140 2.18 2.84 3.28
N ASN A 141 1.01 2.81 3.92
CA ASN A 141 0.08 3.94 3.99
C ASN A 141 0.12 4.47 5.42
N CYS A 142 0.87 5.53 5.68
CA CYS A 142 1.10 6.05 7.02
C CYS A 142 -0.06 6.95 7.46
N GLY A 143 -0.75 6.57 8.53
CA GLY A 143 -1.84 7.33 9.12
C GLY A 143 -3.13 7.39 8.28
N ARG A 144 -4.17 7.98 8.89
CA ARG A 144 -5.53 8.06 8.32
C ARG A 144 -5.52 8.71 6.93
N ASP A 145 -4.92 9.88 6.81
CA ASP A 145 -4.86 10.63 5.56
C ASP A 145 -3.86 10.05 4.54
N GLY A 146 -2.97 9.15 5.00
CA GLY A 146 -2.16 8.32 4.11
C GLY A 146 -2.95 7.22 3.40
N GLY A 147 -4.21 7.01 3.76
CA GLY A 147 -5.07 5.99 3.17
C GLY A 147 -4.97 4.63 3.86
N CYS A 148 -4.63 4.57 5.14
CA CYS A 148 -4.66 3.31 5.87
C CYS A 148 -6.11 2.83 6.14
N SER A 149 -6.33 1.54 6.01
CA SER A 149 -7.62 0.91 6.35
C SER A 149 -7.65 0.27 7.74
N ARG A 150 -6.47 0.11 8.37
CA ARG A 150 -6.26 -0.57 9.66
C ARG A 150 -5.22 0.19 10.48
N LEU A 151 -5.34 0.13 11.80
CA LEU A 151 -4.48 0.87 12.74
C LEU A 151 -3.23 0.11 13.16
N HIS A 152 -3.27 -1.22 13.23
CA HIS A 152 -2.08 -2.02 13.50
C HIS A 152 -1.07 -1.86 12.35
N LYS A 153 0.19 -1.53 12.69
CA LYS A 153 1.25 -1.24 11.73
C LYS A 153 1.50 -2.40 10.78
N HIS A 154 1.39 -2.12 9.49
CA HIS A 154 1.60 -3.11 8.44
C HIS A 154 2.01 -2.46 7.13
N MET A 155 2.90 -3.16 6.43
CA MET A 155 3.22 -2.91 5.01
C MET A 155 2.46 -3.91 4.15
N GLN A 156 2.38 -3.64 2.84
CA GLN A 156 1.74 -4.51 1.87
C GLN A 156 2.73 -4.81 0.74
N LEU A 157 2.65 -5.99 0.15
CA LEU A 157 3.49 -6.39 -0.97
C LEU A 157 2.64 -6.94 -2.10
N ILE A 158 2.92 -6.50 -3.32
CA ILE A 158 2.26 -6.94 -4.55
C ILE A 158 3.28 -7.06 -5.67
N PRO A 159 2.98 -7.82 -6.74
CA PRO A 159 3.65 -7.64 -8.01
C PRO A 159 3.61 -6.16 -8.41
N LYS A 160 4.77 -5.61 -8.76
CA LYS A 160 4.94 -4.23 -9.15
C LYS A 160 4.12 -3.95 -10.41
N PRO A 161 3.19 -2.98 -10.36
CA PRO A 161 2.45 -2.58 -11.55
C PRO A 161 3.39 -2.08 -12.64
N LYS A 162 3.04 -2.36 -13.89
CA LYS A 162 3.79 -1.94 -15.08
C LYS A 162 2.97 -0.93 -15.87
N ASP A 163 3.62 -0.11 -16.66
CA ASP A 163 2.98 0.80 -17.62
C ASP A 163 2.05 1.87 -17.00
N SER A 164 2.38 2.35 -15.79
CA SER A 164 1.78 3.57 -15.23
C SER A 164 2.70 4.78 -15.43
N PHE A 165 2.23 6.00 -15.11
CA PHE A 165 3.11 7.17 -15.14
C PHE A 165 4.35 7.01 -14.25
N ALA A 166 4.28 6.19 -13.20
CA ALA A 166 5.41 5.98 -12.30
C ALA A 166 6.45 4.98 -12.82
N SER A 167 6.20 4.31 -13.96
CA SER A 167 7.13 3.32 -14.53
C SER A 167 8.47 3.92 -14.99
N PHE A 168 8.60 5.25 -15.07
CA PHE A 168 9.91 5.88 -15.27
C PHE A 168 10.91 5.48 -14.16
N LEU A 169 10.45 5.24 -12.93
CA LEU A 169 11.31 4.80 -11.82
C LEU A 169 12.02 3.45 -12.08
N ASP A 170 11.51 2.63 -13.00
CA ASP A 170 12.06 1.30 -13.24
C ASP A 170 13.29 1.29 -14.16
N ALA A 171 13.51 2.35 -14.93
CA ALA A 171 14.60 2.44 -15.91
C ALA A 171 15.40 3.73 -15.76
N ASP A 172 16.73 3.59 -15.84
CA ASP A 172 17.65 4.72 -15.75
C ASP A 172 17.53 5.62 -16.99
N GLY A 173 17.68 6.93 -16.82
CA GLY A 173 17.65 7.90 -17.93
C GLY A 173 16.26 8.18 -18.51
N THR A 174 15.20 7.66 -17.89
CA THR A 174 13.83 8.06 -18.22
C THR A 174 13.52 9.43 -17.60
N LYS A 175 12.60 10.16 -18.23
CA LYS A 175 12.18 11.48 -17.76
C LYS A 175 11.04 11.33 -16.75
N GLU A 176 11.18 11.94 -15.59
CA GLU A 176 10.08 12.08 -14.63
C GLU A 176 8.87 12.77 -15.30
N PRO A 177 7.67 12.18 -15.23
CA PRO A 177 6.47 12.83 -15.73
C PRO A 177 6.12 14.06 -14.87
N ASN A 178 5.41 15.02 -15.45
CA ASN A 178 4.95 16.19 -14.71
C ASN A 178 3.76 15.85 -13.79
N VAL A 179 4.03 15.26 -12.63
CA VAL A 179 3.01 14.96 -11.61
C VAL A 179 2.62 16.22 -10.83
N PRO A 180 1.34 16.42 -10.50
CA PRO A 180 0.85 17.66 -9.86
C PRO A 180 1.01 17.71 -8.34
N PHE A 181 1.65 16.69 -7.74
CA PHE A 181 1.87 16.57 -6.30
C PHE A 181 3.34 16.33 -5.98
N GLN A 182 3.74 16.65 -4.75
CA GLN A 182 5.06 16.42 -4.21
C GLN A 182 5.27 14.93 -3.99
N TRP A 183 6.42 14.43 -4.44
CA TRP A 183 6.94 13.12 -4.10
C TRP A 183 8.46 13.19 -4.13
N PHE A 184 9.09 12.34 -3.33
CA PHE A 184 10.54 12.29 -3.21
C PHE A 184 10.98 10.86 -3.42
N TYR A 185 12.01 10.65 -4.22
CA TYR A 185 12.47 9.31 -4.55
C TYR A 185 13.98 9.24 -4.66
N GLN A 186 14.50 8.03 -4.46
CA GLN A 186 15.90 7.69 -4.62
C GLN A 186 16.01 6.43 -5.46
N HIS A 187 16.81 6.49 -6.54
CA HIS A 187 17.25 5.30 -7.26
C HIS A 187 18.49 4.72 -6.56
N PHE A 188 18.55 3.40 -6.44
CA PHE A 188 19.72 2.69 -5.93
C PHE A 188 20.73 2.33 -7.04
N GLY A 189 20.32 2.46 -8.30
CA GLY A 189 21.14 2.10 -9.44
C GLY A 189 21.46 0.60 -9.46
N HIS A 190 22.71 0.27 -9.78
CA HIS A 190 23.19 -1.12 -9.89
C HIS A 190 23.71 -1.70 -8.57
N SER A 191 23.97 -0.85 -7.58
CA SER A 191 24.47 -1.26 -6.26
C SER A 191 23.29 -1.49 -5.32
N LYS A 192 23.19 -2.69 -4.75
CA LYS A 192 22.17 -2.95 -3.72
C LYS A 192 22.53 -2.15 -2.46
N PRO A 193 21.61 -1.30 -1.95
CA PRO A 193 21.87 -0.56 -0.72
C PRO A 193 21.96 -1.53 0.44
N ASP A 194 22.81 -1.23 1.42
CA ASP A 194 22.75 -1.94 2.69
C ASP A 194 21.60 -1.42 3.56
N MET A 195 21.45 -1.97 4.77
CA MET A 195 20.35 -1.56 5.64
C MET A 195 20.54 -0.15 6.24
N ASP A 196 21.78 0.29 6.44
CA ASP A 196 22.07 1.64 6.94
C ASP A 196 21.77 2.68 5.87
N ASP A 197 22.08 2.37 4.61
CA ASP A 197 21.69 3.16 3.44
C ASP A 197 20.16 3.27 3.35
N LEU A 198 19.44 2.15 3.42
CA LEU A 198 17.97 2.14 3.33
C LEU A 198 17.31 2.96 4.45
N VAL A 199 17.80 2.84 5.68
CA VAL A 199 17.31 3.62 6.82
C VAL A 199 17.58 5.11 6.61
N THR A 200 18.77 5.46 6.14
CA THR A 200 19.17 6.85 5.86
C THR A 200 18.30 7.45 4.76
N VAL A 201 18.16 6.76 3.63
CA VAL A 201 17.32 7.20 2.51
C VAL A 201 15.88 7.40 2.97
N TYR A 202 15.28 6.44 3.70
CA TYR A 202 13.92 6.61 4.21
C TYR A 202 13.81 7.84 5.12
N SER A 203 14.75 8.03 6.05
CA SER A 203 14.77 9.18 6.94
C SER A 203 14.82 10.50 6.17
N ASP A 204 15.66 10.60 5.15
CA ASP A 204 15.84 11.82 4.39
C ASP A 204 14.66 12.13 3.45
N LEU A 205 14.08 11.11 2.81
CA LEU A 205 12.85 11.26 2.04
C LEU A 205 11.67 11.64 2.94
N LEU A 206 11.58 11.05 4.13
CA LEU A 206 10.55 11.42 5.11
C LEU A 206 10.72 12.86 5.62
N LYS A 207 11.95 13.32 5.89
CA LYS A 207 12.21 14.73 6.24
C LYS A 207 11.74 15.69 5.15
N GLN A 208 11.99 15.36 3.88
CA GLN A 208 11.50 16.16 2.75
C GLN A 208 9.97 16.18 2.68
N ALA A 209 9.33 15.02 2.84
CA ALA A 209 7.88 14.90 2.89
C ALA A 209 7.28 15.70 4.06
N THR A 210 7.88 15.64 5.25
CA THR A 210 7.45 16.42 6.43
C THR A 210 7.57 17.91 6.16
N LYS A 211 8.69 18.38 5.62
CA LYS A 211 8.92 19.82 5.34
C LYS A 211 7.82 20.45 4.49
N VAL A 212 7.26 19.72 3.53
CA VAL A 212 6.20 20.24 2.65
C VAL A 212 4.79 19.85 3.09
N GLY A 213 4.63 18.79 3.89
CA GLY A 213 3.33 18.22 4.24
C GLY A 213 2.84 18.51 5.66
N GLU A 214 3.70 18.98 6.56
CA GLU A 214 3.35 19.29 7.95
C GLU A 214 2.17 20.29 8.01
N GLY A 215 1.16 19.96 8.83
CA GLY A 215 -0.06 20.76 8.99
C GLY A 215 -1.00 20.82 7.78
N ARG A 216 -0.73 20.10 6.68
CA ARG A 216 -1.54 20.17 5.46
C ARG A 216 -2.58 19.06 5.29
N SER A 217 -2.57 18.07 6.18
CA SER A 217 -3.51 16.96 6.15
C SER A 217 -4.86 17.32 6.78
N GLU A 218 -5.93 16.74 6.25
CA GLU A 218 -7.33 16.99 6.67
C GLU A 218 -7.54 16.79 8.18
N HIS A 219 -6.80 15.86 8.78
CA HIS A 219 -6.90 15.51 10.20
C HIS A 219 -5.64 15.89 11.01
N ALA A 220 -4.88 16.89 10.57
CA ALA A 220 -3.64 17.32 11.24
C ALA A 220 -3.84 17.62 12.73
N ASP A 221 -4.87 18.40 13.08
CA ASP A 221 -5.14 18.82 14.47
C ASP A 221 -5.53 17.67 15.41
N SER A 222 -5.99 16.55 14.85
CA SER A 222 -6.40 15.36 15.60
C SER A 222 -5.33 14.27 15.66
N SER A 223 -4.18 14.51 15.04
CA SER A 223 -3.10 13.53 14.99
C SER A 223 -2.36 13.45 16.34
N PRO A 224 -1.96 12.25 16.79
CA PRO A 224 -1.12 12.13 17.97
C PRO A 224 0.18 12.94 17.84
N PRO A 225 0.72 13.54 18.92
CA PRO A 225 1.92 14.39 18.84
C PRO A 225 3.17 13.71 18.25
N SER A 226 3.26 12.38 18.33
CA SER A 226 4.37 11.58 17.81
C SER A 226 4.07 10.95 16.43
N ALA A 227 2.92 11.25 15.83
CA ALA A 227 2.58 10.73 14.51
C ALA A 227 3.49 11.33 13.44
N ALA A 228 3.94 10.51 12.50
CA ALA A 228 4.58 11.02 11.30
C ALA A 228 3.55 11.78 10.45
N VAL A 229 4.05 12.70 9.61
CA VAL A 229 3.22 13.30 8.55
C VAL A 229 2.54 12.17 7.76
N PRO A 230 1.24 12.26 7.45
CA PRO A 230 0.60 11.25 6.61
C PRO A 230 1.35 11.14 5.28
N HIS A 231 1.75 9.93 4.92
CA HIS A 231 2.56 9.70 3.73
C HIS A 231 2.32 8.31 3.14
N ASN A 232 2.61 8.17 1.85
CA ASN A 232 2.83 6.89 1.24
C ASN A 232 4.32 6.63 1.12
N PHE A 233 4.70 5.38 1.38
CA PHE A 233 6.04 4.87 1.15
C PHE A 233 5.96 3.69 0.20
N LEU A 234 6.90 3.61 -0.73
CA LEU A 234 7.06 2.49 -1.64
C LEU A 234 8.53 2.10 -1.73
N LEU A 235 8.81 0.81 -1.80
CA LEU A 235 10.16 0.26 -1.89
C LEU A 235 10.20 -0.91 -2.88
N THR A 236 11.16 -0.84 -3.79
CA THR A 236 11.58 -1.96 -4.64
C THR A 236 13.08 -2.21 -4.43
N GLN A 237 13.66 -3.20 -5.11
CA GLN A 237 15.13 -3.36 -5.10
C GLN A 237 15.87 -2.27 -5.88
N ARG A 238 15.15 -1.43 -6.66
CA ARG A 238 15.75 -0.41 -7.54
C ARG A 238 15.57 1.02 -7.05
N TRP A 239 14.52 1.27 -6.26
CA TRP A 239 14.18 2.62 -5.83
C TRP A 239 13.31 2.63 -4.56
N MET A 240 13.27 3.79 -3.91
CA MET A 240 12.38 4.11 -2.80
C MET A 240 11.65 5.42 -3.09
N VAL A 241 10.37 5.50 -2.71
CA VAL A 241 9.53 6.70 -2.85
C VAL A 241 8.89 7.02 -1.49
N VAL A 242 8.85 8.30 -1.13
CA VAL A 242 7.99 8.85 -0.08
C VAL A 242 7.19 10.02 -0.64
N LEU A 243 5.87 9.99 -0.42
CA LEU A 243 4.93 10.98 -0.91
C LEU A 243 4.08 11.49 0.27
N PRO A 244 4.12 12.79 0.62
CA PRO A 244 3.25 13.35 1.64
C PRO A 244 1.80 13.43 1.17
N ARG A 245 0.87 13.09 2.06
CA ARG A 245 -0.57 12.97 1.79
C ARG A 245 -1.37 14.00 2.57
N ARG A 246 -2.38 14.57 1.92
CA ARG A 246 -3.32 15.51 2.55
C ARG A 246 -4.60 14.83 2.99
N ARG A 247 -5.09 13.88 2.20
CA ARG A 247 -6.29 13.11 2.50
C ARG A 247 -6.28 11.76 1.79
N ALA A 248 -7.04 10.81 2.33
CA ALA A 248 -7.13 9.46 1.78
C ALA A 248 -7.96 9.39 0.48
N ALA A 249 -9.01 10.22 0.39
CA ALA A 249 -9.98 10.20 -0.69
C ALA A 249 -10.59 11.59 -0.94
N VAL A 250 -10.98 11.86 -2.19
CA VAL A 250 -11.74 13.06 -2.58
C VAL A 250 -13.20 12.91 -2.15
N ASN A 251 -13.75 11.71 -2.34
CA ASN A 251 -15.11 11.33 -1.95
C ASN A 251 -15.18 9.82 -1.67
N LYS A 252 -16.39 9.24 -1.54
CA LYS A 252 -16.58 7.82 -1.21
C LYS A 252 -16.09 6.85 -2.30
N GLU A 253 -16.01 7.29 -3.55
CA GLU A 253 -15.69 6.47 -4.73
C GLU A 253 -14.25 6.68 -5.19
N ALA A 254 -13.66 7.83 -4.88
CA ALA A 254 -12.33 8.25 -5.34
C ALA A 254 -11.33 8.39 -4.18
N GLY A 255 -10.72 7.26 -3.80
CA GLY A 255 -9.62 7.21 -2.83
C GLY A 255 -8.40 6.46 -3.35
N ALA A 256 -7.21 6.91 -2.94
CA ALA A 256 -5.95 6.30 -3.35
C ALA A 256 -5.10 5.88 -2.14
N ASN A 257 -4.54 4.68 -2.22
CA ASN A 257 -3.41 4.27 -1.38
C ASN A 257 -2.09 4.60 -2.11
N ALA A 258 -0.96 4.12 -1.58
CA ALA A 258 0.35 4.28 -2.20
C ALA A 258 0.39 3.88 -3.68
N ILE A 259 -0.23 2.76 -4.07
CA ILE A 259 -0.25 2.27 -5.45
C ILE A 259 -1.16 3.14 -6.34
N GLY A 260 -2.29 3.62 -5.80
CA GLY A 260 -3.15 4.59 -6.47
C GLY A 260 -2.46 5.91 -6.77
N MET A 261 -1.62 6.38 -5.85
CA MET A 261 -0.77 7.56 -6.08
C MET A 261 0.33 7.34 -7.12
N MET A 262 0.60 6.09 -7.53
CA MET A 262 1.48 5.74 -8.66
C MET A 262 0.71 5.53 -9.97
N GLY A 263 -0.58 5.87 -9.99
CA GLY A 263 -1.44 5.78 -11.16
C GLY A 263 -2.17 4.46 -11.34
N VAL A 264 -2.12 3.54 -10.37
CA VAL A 264 -2.79 2.23 -10.48
C VAL A 264 -3.86 2.10 -9.40
N ILE A 265 -5.12 2.22 -9.81
CA ILE A 265 -6.27 2.36 -8.93
C ILE A 265 -7.14 1.11 -9.06
N ALA A 266 -7.19 0.31 -7.99
CA ALA A 266 -8.07 -0.84 -7.93
C ALA A 266 -9.48 -0.43 -7.46
N VAL A 267 -10.50 -0.83 -8.21
CA VAL A 267 -11.90 -0.43 -8.05
C VAL A 267 -12.83 -1.65 -8.08
N ALA A 268 -13.96 -1.57 -7.38
CA ALA A 268 -14.95 -2.63 -7.31
C ALA A 268 -15.98 -2.57 -8.44
N THR A 269 -16.25 -1.37 -8.98
CA THR A 269 -17.32 -1.14 -9.95
C THR A 269 -16.91 -0.23 -11.10
N GLN A 270 -17.62 -0.34 -12.23
CA GLN A 270 -17.47 0.61 -13.34
C GLN A 270 -17.86 2.03 -12.92
N SER A 271 -18.86 2.18 -12.05
CA SER A 271 -19.29 3.49 -11.54
C SER A 271 -18.16 4.23 -10.81
N GLU A 272 -17.32 3.52 -10.06
CA GLU A 272 -16.14 4.13 -9.41
C GLU A 272 -15.15 4.65 -10.45
N ILE A 273 -14.90 3.90 -11.55
CA ILE A 273 -14.05 4.35 -12.66
C ILE A 273 -14.63 5.62 -13.30
N ASP A 274 -15.92 5.61 -13.59
CA ASP A 274 -16.60 6.75 -14.20
C ASP A 274 -16.58 7.98 -13.27
N GLY A 275 -16.64 7.76 -11.96
CA GLY A 275 -16.44 8.79 -10.93
C GLY A 275 -15.03 9.39 -10.95
N TRP A 276 -14.00 8.55 -11.00
CA TRP A 276 -12.61 8.99 -11.16
C TRP A 276 -12.38 9.79 -12.44
N ILE A 277 -12.90 9.30 -13.57
CA ILE A 277 -12.79 9.96 -14.88
C ILE A 277 -13.46 11.34 -14.83
N ARG A 278 -14.64 11.45 -14.20
CA ARG A 278 -15.37 12.73 -14.07
C ARG A 278 -14.63 13.75 -13.21
N LEU A 279 -13.95 13.30 -12.15
CA LEU A 279 -13.12 14.18 -11.32
C LEU A 279 -11.84 14.64 -12.04
N GLY A 280 -11.37 13.88 -13.02
CA GLY A 280 -10.02 14.02 -13.58
C GLY A 280 -9.01 13.36 -12.64
N PRO A 281 -8.48 12.16 -12.97
CA PRO A 281 -7.55 11.44 -12.09
C PRO A 281 -6.33 12.25 -11.65
N ALA A 282 -5.76 13.09 -12.51
CA ALA A 282 -4.63 13.96 -12.15
C ALA A 282 -5.06 15.04 -11.14
N ALA A 283 -6.22 15.66 -11.34
CA ALA A 283 -6.79 16.64 -10.40
C ALA A 283 -7.09 15.97 -9.04
N ALA A 284 -7.70 14.79 -9.05
CA ALA A 284 -7.94 14.01 -7.84
C ALA A 284 -6.62 13.70 -7.10
N LEU A 285 -5.57 13.21 -7.78
CA LEU A 285 -4.29 12.97 -7.12
C LEU A 285 -3.65 14.25 -6.57
N THR A 286 -3.90 15.41 -7.18
CA THR A 286 -3.46 16.72 -6.65
C THR A 286 -4.11 17.04 -5.31
N GLU A 287 -5.40 16.71 -5.14
CA GLU A 287 -6.11 16.89 -3.87
C GLU A 287 -5.65 15.89 -2.79
N LEU A 288 -5.31 14.67 -3.19
CA LEU A 288 -4.88 13.60 -2.28
C LEU A 288 -3.45 13.80 -1.76
N GLY A 289 -2.56 14.30 -2.61
CA GLY A 289 -1.17 14.63 -2.29
C GLY A 289 -1.00 16.09 -1.84
N VAL A 290 0.21 16.45 -1.43
CA VAL A 290 0.59 17.86 -1.29
C VAL A 290 0.88 18.41 -2.68
N SER A 291 0.22 19.48 -3.13
CA SER A 291 0.44 20.05 -4.47
C SER A 291 1.87 20.59 -4.66
N LYS A 292 2.39 20.51 -5.89
CA LYS A 292 3.64 21.18 -6.27
C LYS A 292 3.50 22.71 -6.28
#